data_AF-A0A5B2W0I9-F1
#
_entry.id   AF-A0A5B2W0I9-F1
#
_cell.length_a   1.000
_cell.length_b   1.000
_cell.length_c   1.000
_cell.angle_alpha   90.00
_cell.angle_beta   90.00
_cell.angle_gamma   90.00
#
_symmetry.space_group_name_H-M   'P 1'
#
loop_
_entity.id
_entity.type
_entity.pdbx_description
1 polymer ?
#
loop_
_entity_poly.entity_id
_entity_poly.type
_entity_poly.pdbx_seq_one_letter_code
_entity_poly.pdbx_strand_id
1 'polypeptide(L)' 'MNYTKRDNRRAAIVKMLADKYGVSTSYIYRVLKNGAASERILSDYMMALEGTNNLLEAVKKAVPFD' A
#
# COMPACT_ATOMS: atom_id res chain seq x y z
N MET A 1 -11.38 23.24 5.93
CA MET A 1 -10.81 21.98 6.45
C MET A 1 -10.99 20.93 5.37
N ASN A 2 -9.93 20.64 4.62
CA ASN A 2 -10.01 19.69 3.51
C ASN A 2 -10.15 18.29 4.12
N TYR A 3 -11.32 17.66 4.00
CA TYR A 3 -11.50 16.28 4.46
C TYR A 3 -10.48 15.43 3.71
N THR A 4 -9.44 15.01 4.41
CA THR A 4 -8.34 14.20 3.89
C THR A 4 -8.97 12.97 3.25
N LYS A 5 -9.06 12.99 1.92
CA LYS A 5 -9.48 11.88 1.07
C LYS A 5 -8.75 10.66 1.62
N ARG A 6 -9.48 9.74 2.29
CA ARG A 6 -8.86 8.52 2.82
C ARG A 6 -8.06 7.94 1.68
N ASP A 7 -6.77 7.76 1.91
CA ASP A 7 -5.87 7.26 0.89
C ASP A 7 -6.22 5.78 0.67
N ASN A 8 -7.23 5.54 -0.16
CA ASN A 8 -7.84 4.23 -0.38
C ASN A 8 -6.79 3.22 -0.84
N ARG A 9 -5.77 3.70 -1.55
CA ARG A 9 -4.62 2.92 -1.98
C ARG A 9 -3.80 2.43 -0.80
N ARG A 10 -3.47 3.32 0.14
CA ARG A 10 -2.77 2.93 1.37
C ARG A 10 -3.57 1.90 2.18
N ALA A 11 -4.88 2.10 2.31
CA ALA A 11 -5.74 1.15 3.00
C ALA A 11 -5.76 -0.24 2.33
N ALA A 12 -5.81 -0.28 0.99
CA ALA A 12 -5.77 -1.52 0.23
C ALA A 12 -4.44 -2.27 0.40
N ILE A 13 -3.30 -1.57 0.31
CA ILE A 13 -1.97 -2.17 0.52
C ILE A 13 -1.84 -2.71 1.94
N VAL A 14 -2.28 -1.95 2.95
CA VAL A 14 -2.23 -2.39 4.35
C VAL A 14 -3.07 -3.64 4.57
N LYS A 15 -4.26 -3.73 3.97
CA LYS A 15 -5.11 -4.91 4.06
C LYS A 15 -4.44 -6.14 3.41
N MET A 16 -3.91 -5.97 2.20
CA MET A 16 -3.18 -7.03 1.50
C MET A 16 -1.98 -7.55 2.32
N LEU A 17 -1.22 -6.66 2.96
CA LEU A 17 -0.10 -7.07 3.81
C LEU A 17 -0.57 -7.76 5.09
N ALA A 18 -1.65 -7.28 5.70
CA ALA A 18 -2.24 -7.92 6.86
C ALA A 18 -2.62 -9.38 6.55
N ASP A 19 -3.28 -9.61 5.41
CA ASP A 19 -3.66 -10.93 4.92
C ASP A 19 -2.42 -11.80 4.60
N LYS A 20 -1.41 -11.23 3.91
CA LYS A 20 -0.15 -11.94 3.55
C LYS A 20 0.62 -12.43 4.78
N TYR A 21 0.69 -11.62 5.82
CA TYR A 21 1.48 -11.91 7.02
C TYR A 21 0.67 -12.55 8.15
N GLY A 22 -0.65 -12.73 7.98
CA GLY A 22 -1.52 -13.30 9.00
C GLY A 22 -1.64 -12.42 10.25
N VAL A 23 -1.54 -11.10 10.10
CA VAL A 23 -1.56 -10.12 11.21
C VAL A 23 -2.70 -9.13 11.04
N SER A 24 -3.00 -8.34 12.09
CA SER A 24 -4.01 -7.29 11.98
C SER A 24 -3.50 -6.08 11.19
N THR A 25 -4.41 -5.37 10.52
CA THR A 25 -4.11 -4.09 9.85
C THR A 25 -3.54 -3.06 10.81
N SER A 26 -4.00 -3.04 12.07
CA SER A 26 -3.46 -2.20 13.13
C SER A 26 -2.00 -2.51 13.47
N TYR A 27 -1.57 -3.76 13.37
CA TYR A 27 -0.17 -4.14 13.52
C TYR A 27 0.67 -3.57 12.37
N ILE A 28 0.21 -3.71 11.13
CA ILE A 28 0.88 -3.12 9.96
C ILE A 28 1.03 -1.60 10.11
N TYR A 29 -0.03 -0.87 10.50
CA TYR A 29 0.08 0.57 10.74
C TYR A 29 1.11 0.93 11.83
N ARG A 30 1.23 0.09 12.86
CA ARG A 30 2.22 0.27 13.93
C ARG A 30 3.64 0.05 13.43
N VAL A 31 3.85 -0.97 12.58
CA VAL A 31 5.14 -1.21 11.91
C VAL A 31 5.51 -0.01 11.02
N LEU A 32 4.58 0.46 10.19
CA LEU A 32 4.80 1.62 9.32
C LEU A 32 5.08 2.90 10.10
N LYS A 33 4.52 3.07 11.30
CA LYS A 33 4.73 4.24 12.15
C LYS A 33 6.05 4.20 12.90
N ASN A 34 6.45 3.03 13.41
CA ASN A 34 7.59 2.89 14.33
C ASN A 34 8.88 2.43 13.63
N GLY A 35 8.84 2.12 12.33
CA GLY A 35 10.01 1.90 11.46
C GLY A 35 10.89 0.68 11.76
N ALA A 36 10.79 0.06 12.93
CA ALA A 36 11.84 -0.84 13.42
C ALA A 36 11.43 -2.31 13.62
N ALA A 37 10.13 -2.63 13.68
CA ALA A 37 9.71 -3.98 14.11
C ALA A 37 9.73 -5.05 13.02
N SER A 38 9.70 -4.67 11.73
CA SER A 38 9.72 -5.64 10.62
C SER A 38 10.13 -4.97 9.32
N GLU A 39 11.42 -5.06 9.00
CA GLU A 39 12.01 -4.53 7.76
C GLU A 39 11.40 -5.18 6.50
N ARG A 40 11.01 -6.47 6.59
CA ARG A 40 10.30 -7.18 5.50
C ARG A 40 8.94 -6.59 5.19
N ILE A 41 8.13 -6.29 6.21
CA ILE A 41 6.81 -5.66 6.01
C ILE A 41 6.97 -4.26 5.42
N LEU A 42 8.00 -3.52 5.87
CA LEU A 42 8.29 -2.18 5.35
C LEU A 42 8.73 -2.23 3.87
N SER A 43 9.63 -3.15 3.53
CA SER A 43 10.12 -3.38 2.17
C SER A 43 8.98 -3.78 1.22
N ASP A 44 8.15 -4.74 1.63
CA ASP A 44 6.97 -5.16 0.86
C ASP A 44 5.95 -4.03 0.69
N TYR A 45 5.77 -3.19 1.71
CA TYR A 45 4.91 -2.02 1.62
C TYR A 45 5.43 -1.01 0.59
N MET A 46 6.74 -0.73 0.60
CA MET A 46 7.37 0.15 -0.37
C MET A 46 7.27 -0.43 -1.79
N MET A 47 7.59 -1.71 -1.98
CA MET A 47 7.42 -2.39 -3.27
C MET A 47 5.97 -2.39 -3.74
N ALA A 48 4.99 -2.61 -2.87
CA ALA A 48 3.58 -2.58 -3.24
C ALA A 48 3.14 -1.16 -3.63
N LEU A 49 3.65 -0.14 -2.92
CA LEU A 49 3.38 1.27 -3.21
C LEU A 49 3.96 1.69 -4.56
N GLU A 50 5.20 1.30 -4.87
CA GLU A 50 5.86 1.57 -6.15
C GLU A 50 5.32 0.70 -7.29
N GLY A 51 5.11 -0.59 -7.05
CA GLY A 51 4.60 -1.55 -8.03
C GLY A 51 3.18 -1.25 -8.49
N THR A 52 2.31 -0.74 -7.60
CA THR A 52 0.99 -0.24 -8.03
C THR A 52 1.09 0.99 -8.95
N ASN A 53 2.16 1.79 -8.89
CA ASN A 53 2.33 2.89 -9.85
C ASN A 53 2.65 2.31 -11.23
N ASN A 54 3.55 1.33 -11.30
CA ASN A 54 3.92 0.71 -12.57
C ASN A 54 2.74 -0.01 -13.25
N LEU A 55 1.91 -0.71 -12.47
CA LEU A 55 0.71 -1.37 -13.01
C LEU A 55 -0.34 -0.36 -13.48
N LEU A 56 -0.57 0.71 -12.72
CA LEU A 56 -1.54 1.75 -13.10
C LEU A 56 -1.11 2.49 -14.38
N GLU A 57 0.19 2.81 -14.50
CA GLU A 57 0.76 3.45 -15.67
C GLU A 57 0.75 2.51 -16.89
N ALA A 58 1.00 1.21 -16.70
CA ALA A 58 0.87 0.22 -17.77
C ALA A 58 -0.59 0.08 -18.25
N VAL A 59 -1.56 0.09 -17.34
CA VAL A 59 -2.99 0.05 -17.69
C VAL A 59 -3.40 1.31 -18.44
N LYS A 60 -3.03 2.51 -17.99
CA LYS A 60 -3.32 3.77 -18.72
C LYS A 60 -2.73 3.79 -20.14
N LYS A 61 -1.57 3.15 -20.36
CA LYS A 61 -1.00 3.00 -21.69
C LYS A 61 -1.72 1.94 -22.54
N ALA A 62 -2.24 0.90 -21.91
CA ALA A 62 -2.90 -0.22 -22.58
C ALA A 62 -4.37 0.07 -22.95
N VAL A 63 -5.06 0.93 -22.20
CA VAL A 63 -6.39 1.44 -22.57
C VAL A 63 -6.24 2.89 -23.03
N PRO A 64 -6.28 3.17 -24.35
CA PRO A 64 -6.46 4.52 -24.83
C PRO A 64 -7.87 4.93 -24.42
N PHE A 65 -7.98 5.79 -23.41
CA PHE A 65 -9.21 6.54 -23.21
C PHE A 65 -9.23 7.62 -24.28
N ASP A 66 -9.94 7.35 -25.39
CA ASP A 66 -10.53 8.36 -26.27
C ASP A 66 -11.72 9.03 -25.55
#